data_AF-A0A2T3KL23-F1
#
_entry.id   AF-A0A2T3KL23-F1
#
_cell.length_a   1.000
_cell.length_b   1.000
_cell.length_c   1.000
_cell.angle_alpha   90.00
_cell.angle_beta   90.00
_cell.angle_gamma   90.00
#
_symmetry.space_group_name_H-M   'P 1'
#
loop_
_entity.id
_entity.type
_entity.pdbx_description
1 polymer ?
#
loop_
_entity_poly.entity_id
_entity_poly.type
_entity_poly.pdbx_seq_one_letter_code
_entity_poly.pdbx_strand_id
1 'polypeptide(L)'
;MKSVNLENNLTLIPINKTAARVIQRSSIDDRFDTKKSEGASKNFYWETPQPHVNLSRSETNLTGTKFGRFTVFGKLANKRWQVRCSCGNYSARKSKAILNPNNNNDCCEVCRELLYLRRNEAYRRGHTDITWDNL
;
A
#
# COMPACT_ATOMS: atom_id res chain seq x y z
N MET A 1 25.32 -21.72 43.20
CA MET A 1 24.16 -21.71 42.29
C MET A 1 22.91 -21.31 43.07
N LYS A 2 22.31 -20.18 42.71
CA LYS A 2 20.87 -19.89 42.72
C LYS A 2 20.69 -18.60 41.92
N SER A 3 20.40 -18.77 40.64
CA SER A 3 20.02 -17.71 39.71
C SER A 3 18.76 -17.03 40.25
N VAL A 4 18.84 -15.72 40.50
CA VAL A 4 17.64 -14.92 40.77
C VAL A 4 16.91 -14.77 39.44
N ASN A 5 15.74 -15.39 39.36
CA ASN A 5 14.83 -15.35 38.23
C ASN A 5 14.47 -13.91 37.86
N LEU A 6 14.72 -13.55 36.60
CA LEU A 6 14.36 -12.27 35.99
C LEU A 6 12.89 -12.28 35.51
N GLU A 7 11.98 -12.85 36.31
CA GLU A 7 10.59 -13.13 35.91
C GLU A 7 9.58 -12.29 36.71
N ASN A 8 9.93 -11.04 37.05
CA ASN A 8 8.94 -10.03 37.41
C ASN A 8 8.88 -8.99 36.28
N ASN A 9 8.41 -9.45 35.12
CA ASN A 9 7.96 -8.58 34.04
C ASN A 9 6.62 -7.99 34.45
N LEU A 10 6.65 -7.09 35.44
CA LEU A 10 5.60 -6.10 35.63
C LEU A 10 5.48 -5.41 34.27
N THR A 11 4.48 -5.79 33.48
CA THR A 11 4.18 -5.09 32.25
C THR A 11 3.99 -3.65 32.66
N LEU A 12 4.95 -2.78 32.31
CA LEU A 12 4.88 -1.36 32.60
C LEU A 12 3.71 -0.82 31.79
N ILE A 13 2.52 -0.85 32.38
CA ILE A 13 1.32 -0.31 31.76
C ILE A 13 1.49 1.20 31.82
N PRO A 14 1.44 1.89 30.68
CA PRO A 14 1.67 3.31 30.63
C PRO A 14 0.56 4.06 31.38
N ILE A 15 0.96 4.99 32.26
CA ILE A 15 0.03 5.77 33.08
C ILE A 15 -0.88 6.70 32.24
N ASN A 16 -0.42 7.11 31.06
CA ASN A 16 -1.19 7.95 30.14
C ASN A 16 -0.76 7.72 28.68
N LYS A 17 -1.47 8.37 27.75
CA LYS A 17 -1.21 8.27 26.30
C LYS A 17 0.20 8.72 25.90
N THR A 18 0.79 9.68 26.61
CA THR A 18 2.15 10.17 26.34
C THR A 18 3.17 9.11 26.72
N ALA A 19 3.09 8.57 27.93
CA ALA A 19 3.95 7.47 28.37
C ALA A 19 3.79 6.24 27.47
N ALA A 20 2.56 5.94 27.04
CA ALA A 20 2.26 4.83 26.12
C ALA A 20 3.01 4.96 24.80
N ARG A 21 3.11 6.18 24.27
CA ARG A 21 3.80 6.47 23.01
C ARG A 21 5.31 6.31 23.12
N VAL A 22 5.90 6.70 24.25
CA VAL A 22 7.36 6.60 24.50
C VAL A 22 7.81 5.15 24.59
N ILE A 23 7.00 4.29 25.23
CA ILE A 23 7.32 2.87 25.39
C ILE A 23 6.83 2.00 24.23
N GLN A 24 6.07 2.56 23.28
CA GLN A 24 5.59 1.83 22.12
C GLN A 24 6.79 1.38 21.30
N ARG A 25 6.87 0.08 21.00
CA ARG A 25 7.90 -0.45 20.08
C ARG A 25 7.80 0.31 18.75
N SER A 26 8.90 0.93 18.34
CA SER A 26 9.02 1.47 16.98
C SER A 26 8.86 0.32 15.98
N SER A 27 8.43 0.64 14.76
CA SER A 27 8.61 -0.27 13.63
C SER A 27 10.07 -0.71 13.59
N ILE A 28 10.30 -2.03 13.58
CA ILE A 28 11.63 -2.60 13.37
C ILE A 28 12.09 -2.12 11.98
N ASP A 29 13.19 -1.38 11.93
CA ASP A 29 13.81 -0.85 10.70
C ASP A 29 12.86 -0.04 9.79
N ASP A 30 11.92 0.73 10.37
CA ASP A 30 10.89 1.47 9.62
C ASP A 30 10.06 0.60 8.65
N ARG A 31 10.02 -0.71 8.92
CA ARG A 31 9.21 -1.67 8.19
C ARG A 31 7.77 -1.60 8.70
N PHE A 32 6.86 -1.33 7.78
CA PHE A 32 5.42 -1.38 8.03
C PHE A 32 4.86 -2.60 7.31
N ASP A 33 4.40 -3.59 8.06
CA ASP A 33 3.75 -4.75 7.48
C ASP A 33 2.28 -4.41 7.15
N THR A 34 1.95 -4.47 5.87
CA THR A 34 0.57 -4.22 5.43
C THR A 34 -0.26 -5.48 5.58
N LYS A 35 -1.34 -5.43 6.38
CA LYS A 35 -2.32 -6.55 6.47
C LYS A 35 -3.09 -6.77 5.15
N LYS A 36 -3.03 -5.79 4.24
CA LYS A 36 -3.74 -5.79 2.96
C LYS A 36 -3.11 -6.73 1.93
N SER A 37 -1.85 -7.17 2.05
CA SER A 37 -1.35 -8.21 1.14
C SER A 37 -2.16 -9.51 1.27
N GLU A 38 -2.57 -9.86 2.49
CA GLU A 38 -3.33 -11.07 2.79
C GLU A 38 -4.85 -10.92 2.55
N GLY A 39 -5.37 -9.70 2.72
CA GLY A 39 -6.80 -9.38 2.61
C GLY A 39 -7.22 -8.50 1.43
N ALA A 40 -6.31 -8.16 0.52
CA ALA A 40 -6.64 -7.39 -0.68
C ALA A 40 -7.67 -8.15 -1.50
N SER A 41 -8.56 -7.41 -2.17
CA SER A 41 -9.58 -8.05 -2.99
C SER A 41 -8.91 -8.81 -4.14
N LYS A 42 -8.88 -10.15 -4.06
CA LYS A 42 -8.28 -11.02 -5.10
C LYS A 42 -8.87 -10.81 -6.49
N ASN A 43 -10.05 -10.17 -6.57
CA ASN A 43 -10.72 -9.81 -7.82
C ASN A 43 -10.07 -8.62 -8.54
N PHE A 44 -9.35 -7.75 -7.82
CA PHE A 44 -8.80 -6.52 -8.37
C PHE A 44 -7.32 -6.30 -8.02
N TYR A 45 -6.69 -7.21 -7.28
CA TYR A 45 -5.29 -7.15 -6.85
C TYR A 45 -4.61 -8.50 -7.05
N TRP A 46 -3.37 -8.46 -7.55
CA TRP A 46 -2.53 -9.64 -7.76
C TRP A 46 -1.06 -9.30 -7.56
N GLU A 47 -0.27 -10.24 -7.05
CA GLU A 47 1.20 -10.13 -7.01
C GLU A 47 1.83 -10.50 -8.36
N THR A 48 1.16 -11.39 -9.09
CA THR A 48 1.54 -11.85 -10.42
C THR A 48 0.58 -11.33 -11.50
N PRO A 49 1.06 -11.09 -12.73
CA PRO A 49 0.20 -10.61 -13.81
C PRO A 49 -0.80 -11.70 -14.21
N GLN A 50 -2.06 -11.30 -14.36
CA GLN A 50 -3.11 -12.11 -14.98
C GLN A 50 -3.01 -12.09 -16.50
N PRO A 51 -3.43 -13.15 -17.20
CA PRO A 51 -3.45 -13.20 -18.67
C PRO A 51 -4.35 -12.11 -19.26
N HIS A 52 -3.96 -11.61 -20.42
CA HIS A 52 -4.67 -10.54 -21.13
C HIS A 52 -5.48 -11.07 -22.30
N VAL A 53 -6.49 -10.30 -22.67
CA VAL A 53 -7.23 -10.51 -23.92
C VAL A 53 -6.68 -9.59 -25.01
N ASN A 54 -6.76 -10.06 -26.25
CA ASN A 54 -6.46 -9.22 -27.41
C ASN A 54 -7.52 -8.11 -27.53
N LEU A 55 -7.07 -6.91 -27.89
CA LEU A 55 -7.94 -5.77 -28.12
C LEU A 55 -8.71 -5.95 -29.44
N SER A 56 -9.99 -5.59 -29.44
CA SER A 56 -10.74 -5.45 -30.69
C SER A 56 -10.23 -4.24 -31.48
N ARG A 57 -10.40 -4.25 -32.80
CA ARG A 57 -9.99 -3.16 -33.71
C ARG A 57 -10.64 -1.81 -33.37
N SER A 58 -11.79 -1.81 -32.71
CA SER A 58 -12.51 -0.60 -32.29
C SER A 58 -12.11 -0.08 -30.90
N GLU A 59 -11.34 -0.84 -30.12
CA GLU A 59 -10.96 -0.44 -28.77
C GLU A 59 -9.67 0.39 -28.77
N THR A 60 -9.67 1.49 -28.01
CA THR A 60 -8.46 2.29 -27.80
C THR A 60 -7.45 1.52 -26.96
N ASN A 61 -6.24 1.38 -27.48
CA ASN A 61 -5.13 0.79 -26.74
C ASN A 61 -4.58 1.78 -25.70
N LEU A 62 -4.71 1.44 -24.41
CA LEU A 62 -4.17 2.23 -23.30
C LEU A 62 -2.85 1.68 -22.74
N THR A 63 -2.35 0.55 -23.27
CA THR A 63 -1.13 -0.10 -22.81
C THR A 63 0.06 0.86 -22.86
N GLY A 64 0.89 0.85 -21.81
CA GLY A 64 2.03 1.75 -21.67
C GLY A 64 1.70 3.12 -21.04
N THR A 65 0.42 3.50 -20.97
CA THR A 65 0.00 4.76 -20.31
C THR A 65 0.38 4.73 -18.83
N LYS A 66 0.95 5.84 -18.33
CA LYS A 66 1.29 6.02 -16.91
C LYS A 66 0.31 7.01 -16.27
N PHE A 67 -0.11 6.71 -15.04
CA PHE A 67 -0.92 7.60 -14.21
C PHE A 67 -0.70 7.24 -12.73
N GLY A 68 -0.59 8.23 -11.86
CA GLY A 68 -0.16 8.00 -10.48
C GLY A 68 1.07 7.10 -10.39
N ARG A 69 0.97 6.03 -9.59
CA ARG A 69 2.02 5.02 -9.44
C ARG A 69 1.84 3.81 -10.38
N PHE A 70 0.91 3.90 -11.32
CA PHE A 70 0.53 2.80 -12.20
C PHE A 70 1.05 2.99 -13.62
N THR A 71 1.41 1.86 -14.24
CA THR A 71 1.62 1.73 -15.69
C THR A 71 0.63 0.70 -16.23
N VAL A 72 -0.11 1.03 -17.29
CA VAL A 72 -1.05 0.09 -17.91
C VAL A 72 -0.29 -1.03 -18.60
N PHE A 73 -0.58 -2.27 -18.21
CA PHE A 73 0.11 -3.46 -18.68
C PHE A 73 -0.68 -4.20 -19.77
N GLY A 74 -2.02 -4.27 -19.64
CA GLY A 74 -2.86 -4.86 -20.69
C GLY A 74 -4.34 -4.94 -20.34
N LYS A 75 -5.14 -5.52 -21.25
CA LYS A 75 -6.60 -5.60 -21.13
C LYS A 75 -7.04 -6.90 -20.46
N LEU A 76 -7.95 -6.82 -19.50
CA LEU A 76 -8.59 -7.97 -18.87
C LEU A 76 -9.97 -8.25 -19.50
N ALA A 77 -10.41 -9.51 -19.41
CA ALA A 77 -11.69 -9.96 -19.96
C ALA A 77 -12.92 -9.18 -19.41
N ASN A 78 -12.85 -8.69 -18.18
CA ASN A 78 -13.95 -7.97 -17.51
C ASN A 78 -14.04 -6.47 -17.87
N LYS A 79 -13.62 -6.09 -19.09
CA LYS A 79 -13.55 -4.70 -19.58
C LYS A 79 -12.68 -3.76 -18.76
N ARG A 80 -11.89 -4.26 -17.80
CA ARG A 80 -10.90 -3.49 -17.05
C ARG A 80 -9.52 -3.64 -17.67
N TRP A 81 -8.61 -2.80 -17.21
CA TRP A 81 -7.20 -2.84 -17.55
C TRP A 81 -6.41 -3.33 -16.35
N GLN A 82 -5.48 -4.23 -16.62
CA GLN A 82 -4.44 -4.58 -15.67
C GLN A 82 -3.39 -3.47 -15.67
N VAL A 83 -3.10 -2.98 -14.48
CA VAL A 83 -2.09 -1.95 -14.24
C VAL A 83 -1.04 -2.51 -13.29
N ARG A 84 0.23 -2.19 -13.56
CA ARG A 84 1.36 -2.52 -12.69
C ARG A 84 1.70 -1.31 -11.83
N CYS A 85 1.68 -1.49 -10.52
CA CYS A 85 2.12 -0.48 -9.56
C CYS A 85 3.66 -0.42 -9.56
N SER A 86 4.23 0.72 -9.19
CA SER A 86 5.69 0.87 -9.02
C SER A 86 6.28 -0.05 -7.95
N CYS A 87 5.48 -0.56 -7.00
CA CYS A 87 5.93 -1.58 -6.05
C CYS A 87 6.01 -3.00 -6.64
N GLY A 88 5.61 -3.19 -7.90
CA GLY A 88 5.61 -4.48 -8.59
C GLY A 88 4.24 -5.18 -8.63
N ASN A 89 3.35 -4.89 -7.68
CA ASN A 89 2.02 -5.50 -7.62
C ASN A 89 1.10 -5.03 -8.75
N TYR A 90 0.14 -5.86 -9.12
CA TYR A 90 -0.84 -5.61 -10.16
C TYR A 90 -2.21 -5.28 -9.58
N SER A 91 -2.98 -4.46 -10.30
CA SER A 91 -4.35 -4.17 -9.94
C SER A 91 -5.22 -3.98 -11.17
N ALA A 92 -6.54 -4.03 -11.01
CA ALA A 92 -7.48 -3.73 -12.07
C ALA A 92 -8.02 -2.29 -11.97
N ARG A 93 -8.06 -1.58 -13.10
CA ARG A 93 -8.64 -0.23 -13.20
C ARG A 93 -9.55 -0.10 -14.41
N LYS A 94 -10.56 0.78 -14.30
CA LYS A 94 -11.45 1.12 -15.43
C LYS A 94 -10.76 2.16 -16.32
N SER A 95 -11.07 2.19 -17.62
CA SER A 95 -10.53 3.20 -18.54
C SER A 95 -10.76 4.64 -18.03
N LYS A 96 -11.91 4.91 -17.40
CA LYS A 96 -12.22 6.22 -16.80
C LYS A 96 -11.19 6.67 -15.75
N ALA A 97 -10.63 5.75 -14.96
CA ALA A 97 -9.62 6.11 -13.96
C ALA A 97 -8.25 6.38 -14.59
N ILE A 98 -7.94 5.69 -15.69
CA ILE A 98 -6.68 5.83 -16.43
C ILE A 98 -6.66 7.15 -17.20
N LEU A 99 -7.78 7.49 -17.85
CA LEU A 99 -7.93 8.69 -18.67
C LEU A 99 -8.20 9.96 -17.87
N ASN A 100 -8.37 9.87 -16.55
CA ASN A 100 -8.62 11.03 -15.72
C ASN A 100 -7.30 11.77 -15.42
N PRO A 101 -7.11 13.01 -15.94
CA PRO A 101 -5.86 13.76 -15.73
C PRO A 101 -5.64 14.13 -14.25
N ASN A 102 -6.70 14.22 -13.46
CA ASN A 102 -6.61 14.50 -12.03
C ASN A 102 -6.20 13.28 -11.20
N ASN A 103 -6.03 12.10 -11.81
CA ASN A 103 -5.67 10.87 -11.12
C ASN A 103 -4.16 10.66 -11.01
N ASN A 104 -3.48 11.59 -10.36
CA ASN A 104 -2.02 11.65 -10.26
C ASN A 104 -1.43 10.91 -9.04
N ASN A 105 -2.25 10.35 -8.16
CA ASN A 105 -1.81 9.74 -6.90
C ASN A 105 -2.37 8.32 -6.66
N ASP A 106 -3.03 7.73 -7.66
CA ASP A 106 -3.55 6.37 -7.51
C ASP A 106 -2.42 5.34 -7.43
N CYS A 107 -2.68 4.29 -6.65
CA CYS A 107 -1.73 3.23 -6.34
C CYS A 107 -2.46 1.96 -5.91
N CYS A 108 -1.73 0.86 -5.80
CA CYS A 108 -2.31 -0.42 -5.37
C CYS A 108 -2.76 -0.36 -3.90
N GLU A 109 -3.62 -1.31 -3.50
CA GLU A 109 -4.16 -1.34 -2.14
C GLU A 109 -3.07 -1.45 -1.07
N VAL A 110 -1.99 -2.18 -1.36
CA VAL A 110 -0.81 -2.31 -0.49
C VAL A 110 -0.09 -0.97 -0.32
N CYS A 111 0.26 -0.29 -1.41
CA CYS A 111 0.90 1.03 -1.34
C CYS A 111 0.02 2.06 -0.65
N ARG A 112 -1.30 2.00 -0.86
CA ARG A 112 -2.25 2.91 -0.21
C ARG A 112 -2.28 2.71 1.30
N GLU A 113 -2.27 1.46 1.75
CA GLU A 113 -2.18 1.12 3.17
C GLU A 113 -0.84 1.55 3.76
N LEU A 114 0.27 1.28 3.06
CA LEU A 114 1.60 1.68 3.49
C LEU A 114 1.69 3.20 3.71
N LEU A 115 1.15 3.99 2.77
CA LEU A 115 1.10 5.45 2.89
C LEU A 115 0.26 5.87 4.11
N TYR A 116 -0.88 5.22 4.34
CA TYR A 116 -1.73 5.48 5.51
C TYR A 116 -1.00 5.21 6.84
N LEU A 117 -0.31 4.07 6.95
CA LEU A 117 0.46 3.71 8.15
C LEU A 117 1.61 4.70 8.40
N ARG A 118 2.33 5.11 7.35
CA ARG A 118 3.40 6.11 7.44
C ARG A 118 2.88 7.48 7.88
N ARG A 119 1.76 7.95 7.31
CA ARG A 119 1.12 9.21 7.74
C ARG A 119 0.70 9.18 9.20
N ASN A 120 0.12 8.08 9.66
CA ASN A 120 -0.26 7.91 11.06
C ASN A 120 0.94 7.91 12.00
N GLU A 121 2.08 7.35 11.58
CA GLU A 121 3.33 7.41 12.34
C GLU A 121 3.87 8.85 12.39
N ALA A 122 3.90 9.54 11.25
CA ALA A 122 4.33 10.95 11.16
C ALA A 122 3.51 11.85 12.08
N TYR A 123 2.17 11.72 12.05
CA TYR A 123 1.28 12.43 12.94
C TYR A 123 1.54 12.11 14.41
N ARG A 124 1.78 10.83 14.76
CA ARG A 124 2.14 10.43 16.14
C ARG A 124 3.48 11.02 16.59
N ARG A 125 4.44 11.21 15.68
CA ARG A 125 5.75 11.82 15.96
C ARG A 125 5.74 13.36 15.87
N GLY A 126 4.64 13.97 15.42
CA GLY A 126 4.54 15.43 15.25
C GLY A 126 5.24 15.96 13.99
N HIS A 127 5.49 15.10 13.01
CA HIS A 127 6.03 15.50 11.70
C HIS A 127 4.91 15.98 10.77
N THR A 128 5.30 16.70 9.72
CA THR A 128 4.43 17.16 8.63
C THR A 128 3.82 16.00 7.84
N ASP A 129 2.75 16.29 7.10
CA ASP A 129 2.06 15.28 6.29
C ASP A 129 2.98 14.68 5.22
N ILE A 130 2.93 13.35 5.08
CA ILE A 130 3.76 12.58 4.15
C ILE A 130 2.96 12.36 2.86
N THR A 131 3.52 12.75 1.73
CA THR A 131 3.03 12.43 0.38
C THR A 131 4.02 11.52 -0.32
N TRP A 132 3.65 10.95 -1.49
CA TRP A 132 4.59 10.16 -2.28
C TRP A 132 5.82 10.94 -2.76
N ASP A 133 5.74 12.28 -2.84
CA ASP A 133 6.85 13.14 -3.25
C ASP A 133 7.91 13.26 -2.14
N ASN A 134 7.51 13.05 -0.88
CA ASN A 134 8.34 13.20 0.31
C ASN A 134 8.65 11.85 1.00
N LEU A 135 8.50 10.74 0.27
CA LEU A 135 8.52 9.36 0.80
C LEU A 135 9.73 8.56 0.36
#